data_AF-A0A928TPY8-F1
#
_entry.id   AF-A0A928TPY8-F1
#
_cell.length_a   1.000
_cell.length_b   1.000
_cell.length_c   1.000
_cell.angle_alpha   90.00
_cell.angle_beta   90.00
_cell.angle_gamma   90.00
#
_symmetry.space_group_name_H-M   'P 1'
#
loop_
_entity.id
_entity.type
_entity.pdbx_description
1 polymer ?
#
loop_
_entity_poly.entity_id
_entity_poly.type
_entity_poly.pdbx_seq_one_letter_code
_entity_poly.pdbx_strand_id
1 'polypeptide(L)'
;MTAHPPKPELSLSIGVFGHRPNRLPGAALDRVAEDIAAVLDALETEAAAAGLRHRDVFAPGKPELTIVSALAEGADRMVAEAGIVRGLHLDAPLPFPVDAYALDFRSEAALAEYHDLLGKARRVLELPGSRAARSAAYERVGVTILGVSDFVIAIWDGGAAAGRGGTTSMVTAAMRMGMPIVHIDATGAVRPRVLWGGFARMPAHAETLDSLPALSLDVGMRRLVDELVRPPSEAEERRHLERYYGERARRFNVRIEFPMLMALAGVRRLCRADLWPRNARATAEAYCAPATALLASTGMSTPTDTALSYGWASAVGGYFGQVFRSAYVSNFVFGALSVAAAAASLIMGAAHNLAIVEVLLMGLVILNTWIGRHAGWHRRWIEAREIAERLRVATCVWALADRPAAFRGEEPTWTGWYARAFVRMQGLRSGALDGAGLEEARRLLVDLLADQRNYHHGTAVRMGTLERRLESFGLALFILTAAIALDHATGGHGLHAVVPHGVNAGLLGTTLGAALPALAVASYGIRVIGDIDGIARRSEHARAVLDELHGLASAEPPDLVLLRARARSTVDAMLGDVANWRLSAESRPLALPG
;
A
#
# COMPACT_ATOMS: atom_id res chain seq x y z
N MET A 1 2.41 -23.51 7.14
CA MET A 1 3.06 -22.19 7.34
C MET A 1 3.60 -21.76 5.98
N THR A 2 3.27 -20.58 5.45
CA THR A 2 3.99 -20.11 4.26
C THR A 2 5.39 -19.68 4.70
N ALA A 3 6.42 -20.22 4.08
CA ALA A 3 7.82 -19.91 4.40
C ALA A 3 8.29 -18.58 3.77
N HIS A 4 7.45 -18.02 2.89
CA HIS A 4 7.72 -16.90 1.99
C HIS A 4 6.47 -16.01 1.81
N PRO A 5 6.62 -14.77 1.32
CA PRO A 5 5.49 -13.95 0.92
C PRO A 5 4.58 -14.65 -0.10
N PRO A 6 3.25 -14.51 0.02
CA PRO A 6 2.31 -15.18 -0.87
C PRO A 6 2.34 -14.57 -2.29
N LYS A 7 2.14 -15.39 -3.31
CA LYS A 7 1.81 -14.90 -4.65
C LYS A 7 0.29 -14.63 -4.72
N PRO A 8 -0.15 -13.53 -5.36
CA PRO A 8 -1.56 -13.28 -5.56
C PRO A 8 -2.13 -14.24 -6.62
N GLU A 9 -3.43 -14.48 -6.57
CA GLU A 9 -4.17 -15.10 -7.68
C GLU A 9 -4.49 -14.04 -8.74
N LEU A 10 -4.63 -14.45 -10.00
CA LEU A 10 -5.07 -13.54 -11.04
C LEU A 10 -6.57 -13.31 -10.87
N SER A 11 -6.96 -12.13 -10.40
CA SER A 11 -8.36 -11.77 -10.18
C SER A 11 -8.74 -10.50 -10.93
N LEU A 12 -9.93 -10.50 -11.55
CA LEU A 12 -10.52 -9.32 -12.21
C LEU A 12 -12.01 -9.20 -11.87
N SER A 13 -12.46 -7.97 -11.66
CA SER A 13 -13.87 -7.63 -11.40
C SER A 13 -14.42 -6.77 -12.55
N ILE A 14 -15.56 -7.19 -13.09
CA ILE A 14 -16.16 -6.63 -14.30
C ILE A 14 -17.52 -6.05 -13.94
N GLY A 15 -17.62 -4.71 -13.94
CA GLY A 15 -18.89 -4.03 -13.67
C GLY A 15 -19.82 -4.09 -14.87
N VAL A 16 -21.12 -4.17 -14.64
CA VAL A 16 -22.13 -4.21 -15.71
C VAL A 16 -23.04 -3.00 -15.62
N PHE A 17 -23.25 -2.34 -16.76
CA PHE A 17 -24.29 -1.34 -16.95
C PHE A 17 -25.03 -1.60 -18.24
N GLY A 18 -26.32 -1.93 -18.16
CA GLY A 18 -27.13 -2.21 -19.32
C GLY A 18 -28.41 -1.40 -19.40
N HIS A 19 -29.04 -1.42 -20.56
CA HIS A 19 -30.42 -0.95 -20.72
C HIS A 19 -31.44 -1.95 -20.16
N ARG A 20 -32.58 -1.40 -19.72
CA ARG A 20 -33.78 -2.17 -19.38
C ARG A 20 -34.52 -2.58 -20.67
N PRO A 21 -35.47 -3.54 -20.61
CA PRO A 21 -36.16 -4.06 -21.80
C PRO A 21 -36.81 -2.99 -22.69
N ASN A 22 -37.23 -1.86 -22.12
CA ASN A 22 -37.81 -0.76 -22.88
C ASN A 22 -36.83 -0.05 -23.84
N ARG A 23 -35.52 -0.24 -23.69
CA ARG A 23 -34.47 0.27 -24.58
C ARG A 23 -33.59 -0.85 -25.14
N LEU A 24 -34.08 -2.09 -25.10
CA LEU A 24 -33.49 -3.24 -25.76
C LEU A 24 -34.51 -3.75 -26.79
N PRO A 25 -34.38 -3.37 -28.06
CA PRO A 25 -35.30 -3.81 -29.11
C PRO A 25 -35.33 -5.35 -29.17
N GLY A 26 -36.53 -5.95 -29.17
CA GLY A 26 -36.68 -7.41 -29.21
C GLY A 26 -35.92 -8.06 -30.36
N ALA A 27 -35.90 -7.42 -31.53
CA ALA A 27 -35.18 -7.88 -32.72
C ALA A 27 -33.64 -7.87 -32.56
N ALA A 28 -33.09 -7.15 -31.57
CA ALA A 28 -31.67 -7.08 -31.29
C ALA A 28 -31.23 -8.00 -30.13
N LEU A 29 -32.17 -8.64 -29.41
CA LEU A 29 -31.85 -9.43 -28.21
C LEU A 29 -30.91 -10.61 -28.49
N ASP A 30 -31.19 -11.38 -29.55
CA ASP A 30 -30.33 -12.50 -29.94
C ASP A 30 -28.92 -12.02 -30.27
N ARG A 31 -28.84 -10.87 -30.97
CA ARG A 31 -27.55 -10.27 -31.30
C ARG A 31 -26.80 -9.76 -30.08
N VAL A 32 -27.48 -9.07 -29.16
CA VAL A 32 -26.88 -8.61 -27.91
C VAL A 32 -26.40 -9.80 -27.08
N ALA A 33 -27.16 -10.91 -27.06
CA ALA A 33 -26.74 -12.14 -26.39
C ALA A 33 -25.50 -12.78 -27.03
N GLU A 34 -25.43 -12.85 -28.37
CA GLU A 34 -24.22 -13.28 -29.10
C GLU A 34 -23.01 -12.40 -28.78
N ASP A 35 -23.20 -11.08 -28.75
CA ASP A 35 -22.14 -10.12 -28.51
C ASP A 35 -21.67 -10.15 -27.03
N ILE A 36 -22.58 -10.39 -26.07
CA ILE A 36 -22.23 -10.68 -24.66
C ILE A 36 -21.39 -11.96 -24.58
N ALA A 37 -21.83 -13.03 -25.25
CA ALA A 37 -21.09 -14.29 -25.29
C ALA A 37 -19.67 -14.09 -25.84
N ALA A 38 -19.53 -13.39 -26.97
CA ALA A 38 -18.25 -13.08 -27.58
C ALA A 38 -17.33 -12.28 -26.64
N VAL A 39 -17.87 -11.28 -25.92
CA VAL A 39 -17.11 -10.49 -24.95
C VAL A 39 -16.59 -11.35 -23.79
N LEU A 40 -17.43 -12.22 -23.24
CA LEU A 40 -17.05 -13.09 -22.12
C LEU A 40 -16.05 -14.18 -22.56
N ASP A 41 -16.23 -14.76 -23.76
CA ASP A 41 -15.29 -15.75 -24.32
C ASP A 41 -13.92 -15.12 -24.57
N ALA A 42 -13.87 -13.89 -25.10
CA ALA A 42 -12.64 -13.14 -25.29
C ALA A 42 -11.95 -12.83 -23.95
N LEU A 43 -12.73 -12.44 -22.93
CA LEU A 43 -12.22 -12.17 -21.58
C LEU A 43 -11.60 -13.42 -20.95
N GLU A 44 -12.29 -14.56 -20.98
CA GLU A 44 -11.77 -15.81 -20.42
C GLU A 44 -10.50 -16.26 -21.12
N THR A 45 -10.50 -16.20 -22.45
CA THR A 45 -9.34 -16.58 -23.27
C THR A 45 -8.14 -15.71 -22.93
N GLU A 46 -8.31 -14.39 -22.89
CA GLU A 46 -7.21 -13.47 -22.64
C GLU A 46 -6.74 -13.47 -21.18
N ALA A 47 -7.64 -13.68 -20.21
CA ALA A 47 -7.28 -13.84 -18.80
C ALA A 47 -6.48 -15.13 -18.58
N ALA A 48 -6.91 -16.25 -19.18
CA ALA A 48 -6.17 -17.51 -19.11
C ALA A 48 -4.80 -17.39 -19.77
N ALA A 49 -4.73 -16.77 -20.95
CA ALA A 49 -3.48 -16.51 -21.65
C ALA A 49 -2.56 -15.60 -20.83
N ALA A 50 -3.08 -14.56 -20.18
CA ALA A 50 -2.30 -13.70 -19.29
C ALA A 50 -1.78 -14.44 -18.06
N GLY A 51 -2.60 -15.31 -17.45
CA GLY A 51 -2.19 -16.18 -16.35
C GLY A 51 -1.03 -17.10 -16.74
N LEU A 52 -1.04 -17.65 -17.96
CA LEU A 52 0.07 -18.44 -18.49
C LEU A 52 1.31 -17.60 -18.80
N ARG A 53 1.14 -16.42 -19.41
CA ARG A 53 2.23 -15.47 -19.72
C ARG A 53 2.97 -15.03 -18.46
N HIS A 54 2.23 -14.78 -17.38
CA HIS A 54 2.74 -14.23 -16.12
C HIS A 54 2.74 -15.24 -14.96
N ARG A 55 2.85 -16.54 -15.27
CA ARG A 55 2.79 -17.65 -14.29
C ARG A 55 3.84 -17.59 -13.18
N ASP A 56 4.94 -16.86 -13.41
CA ASP A 56 6.04 -16.74 -12.46
C ASP A 56 5.70 -15.78 -11.31
N VAL A 57 4.70 -14.90 -11.48
CA VAL A 57 4.31 -13.89 -10.47
C VAL A 57 2.94 -14.18 -9.84
N PHE A 58 2.06 -14.92 -10.51
CA PHE A 58 0.79 -15.35 -9.94
C PHE A 58 0.90 -16.73 -9.26
N ALA A 59 -0.01 -16.99 -8.31
CA ALA A 59 -0.24 -18.33 -7.79
C ALA A 59 -0.81 -19.24 -8.90
N PRO A 60 -0.51 -20.55 -8.89
CA PRO A 60 -1.07 -21.47 -9.86
C PRO A 60 -2.59 -21.60 -9.68
N GLY A 61 -3.37 -21.45 -10.74
CA GLY A 61 -4.83 -21.55 -10.70
C GLY A 61 -5.50 -20.99 -11.97
N LYS A 62 -6.82 -21.20 -12.10
CA LYS A 62 -7.62 -20.50 -13.12
C LYS A 62 -7.77 -19.03 -12.67
N PRO A 63 -7.76 -18.05 -13.59
CA PRO A 63 -8.19 -16.70 -13.29
C PRO A 63 -9.55 -16.62 -12.59
N GLU A 64 -9.60 -15.83 -11.53
CA GLU A 64 -10.80 -15.52 -10.75
C GLU A 64 -11.52 -14.31 -11.37
N LEU A 65 -12.54 -14.57 -12.18
CA LEU A 65 -13.30 -13.55 -12.89
C LEU A 65 -14.66 -13.34 -12.22
N THR A 66 -14.99 -12.09 -11.90
CA THR A 66 -16.21 -11.73 -11.16
C THR A 66 -17.04 -10.70 -11.92
N ILE A 67 -18.29 -11.01 -12.22
CA ILE A 67 -19.30 -10.05 -12.68
C ILE A 67 -19.86 -9.29 -11.48
N VAL A 68 -19.90 -7.96 -11.57
CA VAL A 68 -20.49 -7.08 -10.56
C VAL A 68 -21.72 -6.40 -11.19
N SER A 69 -22.91 -6.82 -10.79
CA SER A 69 -24.17 -6.42 -11.43
C SER A 69 -25.26 -6.09 -10.40
N ALA A 70 -26.05 -5.06 -10.67
CA ALA A 70 -27.20 -4.70 -9.84
C ALA A 70 -28.41 -5.64 -10.06
N LEU A 71 -28.33 -6.57 -11.01
CA LEU A 71 -29.40 -7.49 -11.41
C LEU A 71 -30.69 -6.80 -11.87
N ALA A 72 -30.55 -5.59 -12.41
CA ALA A 72 -31.67 -4.89 -13.03
C ALA A 72 -32.22 -5.69 -14.23
N GLU A 73 -33.52 -5.66 -14.44
CA GLU A 73 -34.14 -6.35 -15.58
C GLU A 73 -33.53 -5.91 -16.92
N GLY A 74 -33.29 -6.85 -17.84
CA GLY A 74 -32.68 -6.62 -19.14
C GLY A 74 -31.21 -7.01 -19.17
N ALA A 75 -30.37 -6.13 -19.72
CA ALA A 75 -28.99 -6.47 -20.07
C ALA A 75 -28.09 -6.83 -18.86
N ASP A 76 -28.34 -6.26 -17.68
CA ASP A 76 -27.62 -6.60 -16.44
C ASP A 76 -27.76 -8.09 -16.08
N ARG A 77 -28.95 -8.68 -16.30
CA ARG A 77 -29.21 -10.11 -16.06
C ARG A 77 -28.67 -10.99 -17.16
N MET A 78 -28.78 -10.58 -18.43
CA MET A 78 -28.21 -11.30 -19.56
C MET A 78 -26.70 -11.54 -19.37
N VAL A 79 -25.95 -10.53 -18.90
CA VAL A 79 -24.52 -10.68 -18.60
C VAL A 79 -24.29 -11.57 -17.38
N ALA A 80 -25.09 -11.42 -16.32
CA ALA A 80 -24.96 -12.24 -15.12
C ALA A 80 -25.18 -13.74 -15.42
N GLU A 81 -26.24 -14.08 -16.16
CA GLU A 81 -26.54 -15.44 -16.60
C GLU A 81 -25.41 -16.00 -17.48
N ALA A 82 -25.01 -15.26 -18.50
CA ALA A 82 -23.97 -15.69 -19.42
C ALA A 82 -22.61 -15.89 -18.72
N GLY A 83 -22.31 -15.09 -17.70
CA GLY A 83 -21.13 -15.23 -16.86
C GLY A 83 -21.20 -16.47 -15.95
N ILE A 84 -22.32 -16.71 -15.28
CA ILE A 84 -22.50 -17.89 -14.41
C ILE A 84 -22.37 -19.19 -15.20
N VAL A 85 -22.96 -19.27 -16.39
CA VAL A 85 -22.86 -20.45 -17.28
C VAL A 85 -21.40 -20.78 -17.63
N ARG A 86 -20.55 -19.76 -17.69
CA ARG A 86 -19.10 -19.85 -17.95
C ARG A 86 -18.25 -20.09 -16.69
N GLY A 87 -18.89 -20.15 -15.52
CA GLY A 87 -18.22 -20.33 -14.24
C GLY A 87 -17.58 -19.06 -13.68
N LEU A 88 -17.97 -17.87 -14.15
CA LEU A 88 -17.61 -16.62 -13.50
C LEU A 88 -18.42 -16.46 -12.21
N HIS A 89 -17.84 -15.79 -11.22
CA HIS A 89 -18.54 -15.42 -10.01
C HIS A 89 -19.47 -14.22 -10.22
N LEU A 90 -20.53 -14.14 -9.44
CA LEU A 90 -21.45 -13.00 -9.41
C LEU A 90 -21.41 -12.32 -8.04
N ASP A 91 -21.10 -11.03 -8.01
CA ASP A 91 -21.20 -10.18 -6.83
C ASP A 91 -22.31 -9.12 -7.11
N ALA A 92 -23.32 -9.02 -6.23
CA ALA A 92 -24.54 -8.25 -6.45
C ALA A 92 -24.71 -7.09 -5.45
N PRO A 93 -24.28 -5.86 -5.79
CA PRO A 93 -24.62 -4.66 -5.03
C PRO A 93 -26.04 -4.20 -5.35
N LEU A 94 -26.89 -4.11 -4.33
CA LEU A 94 -28.30 -3.75 -4.43
C LEU A 94 -28.54 -2.33 -3.91
N PRO A 95 -29.48 -1.58 -4.52
CA PRO A 95 -29.77 -0.20 -4.10
C PRO A 95 -30.49 -0.12 -2.77
N PHE A 96 -31.22 -1.17 -2.39
CA PHE A 96 -32.06 -1.26 -1.20
C PHE A 96 -31.87 -2.65 -0.57
N PRO A 97 -32.47 -2.90 0.60
CA PRO A 97 -32.61 -4.26 1.08
C PRO A 97 -33.25 -5.19 0.06
N VAL A 98 -32.92 -6.49 0.12
CA VAL A 98 -33.34 -7.49 -0.88
C VAL A 98 -34.85 -7.44 -1.14
N ASP A 99 -35.66 -7.47 -0.08
CA ASP A 99 -37.12 -7.45 -0.16
C ASP A 99 -37.66 -6.13 -0.75
N ALA A 100 -37.00 -5.02 -0.43
CA ALA A 100 -37.39 -3.72 -0.94
C ALA A 100 -37.05 -3.57 -2.42
N TYR A 101 -35.98 -4.20 -2.90
CA TYR A 101 -35.60 -4.19 -4.32
C TYR A 101 -36.48 -5.14 -5.15
N ALA A 102 -36.89 -6.28 -4.59
CA ALA A 102 -37.82 -7.22 -5.21
C ALA A 102 -39.12 -6.55 -5.73
N LEU A 103 -39.61 -5.53 -5.02
CA LEU A 103 -40.79 -4.72 -5.41
C LEU A 103 -40.62 -3.93 -6.73
N ASP A 104 -39.42 -3.88 -7.31
CA ASP A 104 -39.19 -3.26 -8.62
C ASP A 104 -39.51 -4.17 -9.80
N PHE A 105 -39.71 -5.47 -9.56
CA PHE A 105 -40.01 -6.47 -10.58
C PHE A 105 -41.50 -6.79 -10.58
N ARG A 106 -42.19 -6.36 -11.63
CA ARG A 106 -43.67 -6.36 -11.68
C ARG A 106 -44.28 -7.70 -12.10
N SER A 107 -43.56 -8.50 -12.88
CA SER A 107 -44.03 -9.81 -13.34
C SER A 107 -43.45 -10.92 -12.46
N GLU A 108 -44.22 -11.99 -12.27
CA GLU A 108 -43.76 -13.17 -11.52
C GLU A 108 -42.49 -13.77 -12.15
N ALA A 109 -42.40 -13.79 -13.47
CA ALA A 109 -41.21 -14.24 -14.19
C ALA A 109 -39.97 -13.38 -13.88
N ALA A 110 -40.10 -12.05 -13.93
CA ALA A 110 -38.96 -11.16 -13.66
C ALA A 110 -38.52 -11.20 -12.19
N LEU A 111 -39.44 -11.50 -11.26
CA LEU A 111 -39.13 -11.69 -9.85
C LEU A 111 -38.47 -13.05 -9.60
N ALA A 112 -38.96 -14.12 -10.23
CA ALA A 112 -38.36 -15.45 -10.13
C ALA A 112 -36.92 -15.47 -10.67
N GLU A 113 -36.69 -14.85 -11.83
CA GLU A 113 -35.35 -14.69 -12.41
C GLU A 113 -34.40 -13.91 -11.49
N TYR A 114 -34.88 -12.82 -10.88
CA TYR A 114 -34.11 -12.06 -9.90
C TYR A 114 -33.70 -12.93 -8.70
N HIS A 115 -34.63 -13.68 -8.11
CA HIS A 115 -34.34 -14.53 -6.97
C HIS A 115 -33.38 -15.68 -7.32
N ASP A 116 -33.53 -16.28 -8.51
CA ASP A 116 -32.62 -17.32 -8.99
C ASP A 116 -31.18 -16.80 -9.15
N LEU A 117 -31.02 -15.64 -9.81
CA LEU A 117 -29.71 -15.00 -9.97
C LEU A 117 -29.11 -14.54 -8.64
N LEU A 118 -29.92 -13.95 -7.77
CA LEU A 118 -29.48 -13.54 -6.44
C LEU A 118 -29.03 -14.74 -5.60
N GLY A 119 -29.73 -15.88 -5.69
CA GLY A 119 -29.36 -17.12 -5.03
C GLY A 119 -28.06 -17.75 -5.54
N LYS A 120 -27.66 -17.41 -6.77
CA LYS A 120 -26.37 -17.80 -7.38
C LYS A 120 -25.25 -16.79 -7.12
N ALA A 121 -25.56 -15.61 -6.59
CA ALA A 121 -24.55 -14.60 -6.29
C ALA A 121 -23.63 -15.09 -5.16
N ARG A 122 -22.32 -15.06 -5.41
CA ARG A 122 -21.30 -15.37 -4.40
C ARG A 122 -21.37 -14.37 -3.24
N ARG A 123 -21.70 -13.11 -3.55
CA ARG A 123 -21.79 -12.03 -2.56
C ARG A 123 -22.95 -11.10 -2.89
N VAL A 124 -23.72 -10.74 -1.87
CA VAL A 124 -24.79 -9.75 -1.96
C VAL A 124 -24.51 -8.61 -1.00
N LEU A 125 -24.57 -7.37 -1.49
CA LEU A 125 -24.38 -6.15 -0.69
C LEU A 125 -25.64 -5.30 -0.75
N GLU A 126 -26.25 -5.02 0.39
CA GLU A 126 -27.42 -4.13 0.48
C GLU A 126 -26.94 -2.72 0.86
N LEU A 127 -27.06 -1.75 -0.05
CA LEU A 127 -26.69 -0.35 0.21
C LEU A 127 -27.79 0.38 1.00
N PRO A 128 -27.45 1.49 1.71
CA PRO A 128 -28.41 2.29 2.49
C PRO A 128 -29.31 3.15 1.58
N GLY A 129 -30.00 2.54 0.62
CA GLY A 129 -31.01 3.23 -0.18
C GLY A 129 -32.37 3.25 0.48
N SER A 130 -33.14 4.28 0.12
CA SER A 130 -34.57 4.36 0.41
C SER A 130 -35.35 4.46 -0.88
N ARG A 131 -36.51 3.77 -0.95
CA ARG A 131 -37.45 3.89 -2.06
C ARG A 131 -38.03 5.31 -2.21
N ALA A 132 -37.91 6.18 -1.21
CA ALA A 132 -38.27 7.60 -1.36
C ALA A 132 -37.25 8.38 -2.20
N ALA A 133 -35.98 7.95 -2.21
CA ALA A 133 -34.88 8.60 -2.91
C ALA A 133 -34.24 7.66 -3.94
N ARG A 134 -35.07 7.00 -4.77
CA ARG A 134 -34.63 5.91 -5.67
C ARG A 134 -33.46 6.28 -6.57
N SER A 135 -33.52 7.46 -7.20
CA SER A 135 -32.49 7.90 -8.13
C SER A 135 -31.11 7.98 -7.47
N ALA A 136 -31.03 8.52 -6.24
CA ALA A 136 -29.80 8.56 -5.47
C ALA A 136 -29.33 7.16 -5.04
N ALA A 137 -30.25 6.24 -4.73
CA ALA A 137 -29.91 4.85 -4.39
C ALA A 137 -29.31 4.08 -5.57
N TYR A 138 -29.88 4.21 -6.77
CA TYR A 138 -29.31 3.61 -7.98
C TYR A 138 -27.97 4.24 -8.37
N GLU A 139 -27.82 5.56 -8.22
CA GLU A 139 -26.54 6.24 -8.40
C GLU A 139 -25.47 5.68 -7.45
N ARG A 140 -25.81 5.43 -6.18
CA ARG A 140 -24.90 4.80 -5.21
C ARG A 140 -24.49 3.38 -5.60
N VAL A 141 -25.40 2.57 -6.16
CA VAL A 141 -25.04 1.24 -6.70
C VAL A 141 -24.05 1.40 -7.83
N GLY A 142 -24.33 2.28 -8.79
CA GLY A 142 -23.44 2.48 -9.93
C GLY A 142 -22.06 2.98 -9.51
N VAL A 143 -21.96 3.94 -8.60
CA VAL A 143 -20.67 4.38 -8.02
C VAL A 143 -19.95 3.24 -7.30
N THR A 144 -20.68 2.36 -6.61
CA THR A 144 -20.11 1.17 -5.95
C THR A 144 -19.55 0.19 -6.97
N ILE A 145 -20.32 -0.14 -8.02
CA ILE A 145 -19.86 -0.98 -9.14
C ILE A 145 -18.58 -0.40 -9.75
N LEU A 146 -18.54 0.92 -10.02
CA LEU A 146 -17.33 1.58 -10.53
C LEU A 146 -16.14 1.51 -9.57
N GLY A 147 -16.38 1.64 -8.26
CA GLY A 147 -15.34 1.58 -7.22
C GLY A 147 -14.68 0.20 -7.12
N VAL A 148 -15.45 -0.86 -7.32
CA VAL A 148 -14.97 -2.26 -7.17
C VAL A 148 -14.70 -2.98 -8.49
N SER A 149 -14.77 -2.30 -9.63
CA SER A 149 -14.51 -2.90 -10.94
C SER A 149 -13.17 -2.46 -11.52
N ASP A 150 -12.54 -3.35 -12.27
CA ASP A 150 -11.32 -3.08 -13.04
C ASP A 150 -11.66 -2.44 -14.40
N PHE A 151 -12.75 -2.88 -15.01
CA PHE A 151 -13.37 -2.29 -16.19
C PHE A 151 -14.87 -2.60 -16.20
N VAL A 152 -15.61 -2.01 -17.14
CA VAL A 152 -17.06 -2.18 -17.22
C VAL A 152 -17.51 -2.68 -18.59
N ILE A 153 -18.53 -3.52 -18.62
CA ILE A 153 -19.29 -3.86 -19.82
C ILE A 153 -20.52 -2.94 -19.85
N ALA A 154 -20.62 -2.15 -20.92
CA ALA A 154 -21.70 -1.20 -21.14
C ALA A 154 -22.57 -1.66 -22.33
N ILE A 155 -23.80 -2.09 -22.06
CA ILE A 155 -24.80 -2.43 -23.08
C ILE A 155 -25.68 -1.19 -23.30
N TRP A 156 -25.32 -0.40 -24.30
CA TRP A 156 -25.78 0.98 -24.45
C TRP A 156 -26.00 1.36 -25.91
N ASP A 157 -27.08 2.08 -26.19
CA ASP A 157 -27.52 2.47 -27.54
C ASP A 157 -26.92 3.80 -28.04
N GLY A 158 -26.02 4.45 -27.28
CA GLY A 158 -25.49 5.77 -27.62
C GLY A 158 -26.36 6.95 -27.18
N GLY A 159 -27.58 6.71 -26.70
CA GLY A 159 -28.55 7.75 -26.39
C GLY A 159 -28.34 8.44 -25.03
N ALA A 160 -28.97 9.61 -24.88
CA ALA A 160 -28.93 10.43 -23.67
C ALA A 160 -29.47 9.71 -22.42
N ALA A 161 -29.02 10.19 -21.26
CA ALA A 161 -29.43 9.65 -19.96
C ALA A 161 -30.94 9.88 -19.72
N ALA A 162 -31.65 8.85 -19.30
CA ALA A 162 -33.07 8.95 -18.89
C ALA A 162 -33.26 9.52 -17.46
N GLY A 163 -32.17 9.89 -16.77
CA GLY A 163 -32.17 10.41 -15.40
C GLY A 163 -30.83 10.19 -14.68
N ARG A 164 -30.70 10.74 -13.46
CA ARG A 164 -29.54 10.49 -12.58
C ARG A 164 -29.46 9.02 -12.18
N GLY A 165 -28.26 8.43 -12.30
CA GLY A 165 -28.02 7.01 -12.04
C GLY A 165 -28.40 6.05 -13.17
N GLY A 166 -28.83 6.56 -14.34
CA GLY A 166 -29.06 5.71 -15.51
C GLY A 166 -27.76 5.23 -16.19
N THR A 167 -27.88 4.26 -17.11
CA THR A 167 -26.76 3.65 -17.87
C THR A 167 -25.80 4.70 -18.43
N THR A 168 -26.31 5.69 -19.18
CA THR A 168 -25.48 6.77 -19.77
C THR A 168 -24.72 7.57 -18.71
N SER A 169 -25.33 7.83 -17.55
CA SER A 169 -24.67 8.56 -16.45
C SER A 169 -23.50 7.78 -15.89
N MET A 170 -23.63 6.46 -15.73
CA MET A 170 -22.58 5.60 -15.20
C MET A 170 -21.47 5.34 -16.21
N VAL A 171 -21.81 5.17 -17.48
CA VAL A 171 -20.84 5.07 -18.58
C VAL A 171 -20.03 6.37 -18.72
N THR A 172 -20.67 7.54 -18.60
CA THR A 172 -19.98 8.84 -18.55
C THR A 172 -19.08 8.97 -17.31
N ALA A 173 -19.54 8.52 -16.15
CA ALA A 173 -18.72 8.52 -14.94
C ALA A 173 -17.50 7.60 -15.08
N ALA A 174 -17.66 6.41 -15.67
CA ALA A 174 -16.57 5.48 -15.97
C ALA A 174 -15.50 6.14 -16.86
N MET A 175 -15.93 6.81 -17.94
CA MET A 175 -15.02 7.56 -18.82
C MET A 175 -14.25 8.64 -18.05
N ARG A 176 -14.94 9.46 -17.23
CA ARG A 176 -14.30 10.52 -16.44
C ARG A 176 -13.29 9.98 -15.42
N MET A 177 -13.50 8.76 -14.93
CA MET A 177 -12.58 8.06 -14.04
C MET A 177 -11.40 7.40 -14.79
N GLY A 178 -11.35 7.47 -16.12
CA GLY A 178 -10.34 6.79 -16.94
C GLY A 178 -10.50 5.26 -16.96
N MET A 179 -11.68 4.74 -16.62
CA MET A 179 -11.99 3.32 -16.61
C MET A 179 -12.11 2.78 -18.05
N PRO A 180 -11.55 1.60 -18.36
CA PRO A 180 -11.84 0.91 -19.61
C PRO A 180 -13.32 0.52 -19.70
N ILE A 181 -13.91 0.70 -20.90
CA ILE A 181 -15.32 0.40 -21.19
C ILE A 181 -15.38 -0.57 -22.37
N VAL A 182 -15.92 -1.77 -22.15
CA VAL A 182 -16.29 -2.69 -23.24
C VAL A 182 -17.72 -2.36 -23.65
N HIS A 183 -17.88 -1.74 -24.82
CA HIS A 183 -19.17 -1.30 -25.34
C HIS A 183 -19.79 -2.37 -26.22
N ILE A 184 -21.02 -2.76 -25.87
CA ILE A 184 -21.92 -3.59 -26.67
C ILE A 184 -23.08 -2.68 -27.09
N ASP A 185 -23.35 -2.61 -28.39
CA ASP A 185 -24.43 -1.79 -28.91
C ASP A 185 -25.79 -2.46 -28.64
N ALA A 186 -26.62 -1.79 -27.84
CA ALA A 186 -27.95 -2.29 -27.48
C ALA A 186 -28.90 -2.39 -28.69
N THR A 187 -28.60 -1.73 -29.81
CA THR A 187 -29.38 -1.84 -31.06
C THR A 187 -28.92 -2.99 -31.96
N GLY A 188 -27.75 -3.59 -31.66
CA GLY A 188 -27.13 -4.64 -32.46
C GLY A 188 -26.52 -4.16 -33.79
N ALA A 189 -26.44 -2.85 -34.04
CA ALA A 189 -25.94 -2.30 -35.29
C ALA A 189 -24.40 -2.34 -35.38
N VAL A 190 -23.70 -2.22 -34.26
CA VAL A 190 -22.24 -2.20 -34.20
C VAL A 190 -21.68 -3.35 -33.37
N ARG A 191 -20.59 -3.96 -33.86
CA ARG A 191 -19.86 -5.01 -33.15
C ARG A 191 -19.24 -4.49 -31.84
N PRO A 192 -19.02 -5.36 -30.84
CA PRO A 192 -18.38 -4.98 -29.59
C PRO A 192 -16.99 -4.37 -29.79
N ARG A 193 -16.68 -3.37 -28.96
CA ARG A 193 -15.41 -2.63 -28.98
C ARG A 193 -14.96 -2.26 -27.58
N VAL A 194 -13.65 -2.05 -27.41
CA VAL A 194 -13.07 -1.59 -26.15
C VAL A 194 -12.68 -0.12 -26.29
N LEU A 195 -13.25 0.73 -25.44
CA LEU A 195 -13.04 2.17 -25.38
C LEU A 195 -12.19 2.48 -24.14
N TRP A 196 -11.01 3.04 -24.33
CA TRP A 196 -10.16 3.40 -23.20
C TRP A 196 -9.08 4.43 -23.55
N GLY A 197 -8.96 5.47 -22.73
CA GLY A 197 -7.92 6.50 -22.87
C GLY A 197 -6.50 5.94 -22.74
N GLY A 198 -6.31 4.84 -21.99
CA GLY A 198 -5.01 4.19 -21.82
C GLY A 198 -4.41 3.60 -23.09
N PHE A 199 -5.21 3.42 -24.15
CA PHE A 199 -4.66 3.00 -25.44
C PHE A 199 -3.89 4.10 -26.18
N ALA A 200 -4.08 5.37 -25.82
CA ALA A 200 -3.35 6.49 -26.41
C ALA A 200 -1.93 6.59 -25.83
N ARG A 201 -0.95 6.95 -26.69
CA ARG A 201 0.44 7.16 -26.25
C ARG A 201 0.62 8.39 -25.35
N MET A 202 -0.27 9.36 -25.46
CA MET A 202 -0.29 10.58 -24.65
C MET A 202 -1.71 10.81 -24.13
N PRO A 203 -1.88 11.50 -22.98
CA PRO A 203 -3.21 11.80 -22.46
C PRO A 203 -4.07 12.51 -23.51
N ALA A 204 -5.16 11.87 -23.92
CA ALA A 204 -6.16 12.47 -24.79
C ALA A 204 -7.27 13.05 -23.93
N HIS A 205 -7.64 14.32 -24.15
CA HIS A 205 -8.84 14.88 -23.54
C HIS A 205 -10.06 14.30 -24.24
N ALA A 206 -10.85 13.49 -23.54
CA ALA A 206 -12.08 12.92 -24.07
C ALA A 206 -13.29 13.68 -23.51
N GLU A 207 -13.95 14.46 -24.36
CA GLU A 207 -15.19 15.16 -24.01
C GLU A 207 -16.40 14.21 -24.06
N THR A 208 -16.36 13.22 -24.96
CA THR A 208 -17.44 12.26 -25.21
C THR A 208 -16.90 10.83 -25.32
N LEU A 209 -17.77 9.83 -25.18
CA LEU A 209 -17.35 8.42 -25.28
C LEU A 209 -16.74 8.09 -26.65
N ASP A 210 -17.28 8.68 -27.72
CA ASP A 210 -16.78 8.46 -29.09
C ASP A 210 -15.41 9.10 -29.35
N SER A 211 -14.98 10.01 -28.49
CA SER A 211 -13.63 10.59 -28.55
C SER A 211 -12.56 9.71 -27.89
N LEU A 212 -12.95 8.65 -27.17
CA LEU A 212 -12.01 7.69 -26.62
C LEU A 212 -11.40 6.83 -27.74
N PRO A 213 -10.11 6.48 -27.63
CA PRO A 213 -9.51 5.45 -28.47
C PRO A 213 -10.34 4.16 -28.40
N ALA A 214 -10.78 3.69 -29.57
CA ALA A 214 -11.59 2.49 -29.73
C ALA A 214 -10.79 1.41 -30.46
N LEU A 215 -10.73 0.21 -29.87
CA LEU A 215 -10.16 -0.98 -30.51
C LEU A 215 -11.26 -2.03 -30.70
N SER A 216 -11.14 -2.85 -31.74
CA SER A 216 -11.98 -4.06 -31.91
C SER A 216 -11.86 -4.97 -30.69
N LEU A 217 -12.91 -5.74 -30.39
CA LEU A 217 -12.93 -6.65 -29.24
C LEU A 217 -11.64 -7.49 -29.09
N ASP A 218 -11.19 -8.16 -30.15
CA ASP A 218 -10.05 -9.09 -30.08
C ASP A 218 -8.74 -8.41 -29.66
N VAL A 219 -8.40 -7.28 -30.29
CA VAL A 219 -7.18 -6.52 -30.00
C VAL A 219 -7.32 -5.77 -28.68
N GLY A 220 -8.50 -5.17 -28.45
CA GLY A 220 -8.82 -4.37 -27.28
C GLY A 220 -8.80 -5.19 -26.00
N MET A 221 -9.45 -6.37 -25.99
CA MET A 221 -9.52 -7.26 -24.83
C MET A 221 -8.14 -7.80 -24.45
N ARG A 222 -7.35 -8.25 -25.44
CA ARG A 222 -5.97 -8.69 -25.22
C ARG A 222 -5.12 -7.62 -24.55
N ARG A 223 -5.14 -6.40 -25.10
CA ARG A 223 -4.39 -5.27 -24.52
C ARG A 223 -4.89 -4.89 -23.15
N LEU A 224 -6.21 -4.79 -22.98
CA LEU A 224 -6.85 -4.43 -21.71
C LEU A 224 -6.45 -5.40 -20.59
N VAL A 225 -6.67 -6.70 -20.79
CA VAL A 225 -6.36 -7.71 -19.77
C VAL A 225 -4.88 -7.69 -19.46
N ASP A 226 -4.02 -7.64 -20.48
CA ASP A 226 -2.58 -7.62 -20.27
C ASP A 226 -2.12 -6.36 -19.52
N GLU A 227 -2.55 -5.16 -19.89
CA GLU A 227 -2.18 -3.92 -19.18
C GLU A 227 -2.68 -3.88 -17.72
N LEU A 228 -3.83 -4.52 -17.43
CA LEU A 228 -4.33 -4.60 -16.06
C LEU A 228 -3.51 -5.55 -15.17
N VAL A 229 -3.03 -6.68 -15.70
CA VAL A 229 -2.43 -7.76 -14.89
C VAL A 229 -0.92 -7.91 -15.04
N ARG A 230 -0.33 -7.35 -16.10
CA ARG A 230 1.10 -7.42 -16.40
C ARG A 230 1.94 -6.90 -15.21
N PRO A 231 2.95 -7.65 -14.74
CA PRO A 231 3.93 -7.13 -13.79
C PRO A 231 4.78 -6.05 -14.48
N PRO A 232 5.43 -5.14 -13.73
CA PRO A 232 6.17 -4.02 -14.30
C PRO A 232 7.11 -4.45 -15.45
N SER A 233 7.07 -3.72 -16.55
CA SER A 233 7.89 -4.02 -17.73
C SER A 233 9.40 -3.89 -17.46
N GLU A 234 9.78 -2.98 -16.55
CA GLU A 234 11.17 -2.74 -16.17
C GLU A 234 11.84 -3.97 -15.53
N ALA A 235 13.03 -4.33 -16.02
CA ALA A 235 13.73 -5.54 -15.59
C ALA A 235 14.27 -5.45 -14.15
N GLU A 236 14.47 -4.25 -13.61
CA GLU A 236 14.87 -4.05 -12.22
C GLU A 236 13.71 -4.35 -11.26
N GLU A 237 12.53 -3.78 -11.53
CA GLU A 237 11.31 -4.01 -10.74
C GLU A 237 10.92 -5.50 -10.70
N ARG A 238 11.04 -6.23 -11.82
CA ARG A 238 10.81 -7.69 -11.85
C ARG A 238 11.77 -8.46 -10.95
N ARG A 239 13.06 -8.12 -10.97
CA ARG A 239 14.06 -8.75 -10.09
C ARG A 239 13.79 -8.48 -8.62
N HIS A 240 13.21 -7.32 -8.28
CA HIS A 240 12.86 -7.00 -6.90
C HIS A 240 11.65 -7.79 -6.43
N LEU A 241 10.63 -7.95 -7.27
CA LEU A 241 9.50 -8.82 -6.99
C LEU A 241 9.92 -10.29 -6.79
N GLU A 242 10.74 -10.83 -7.69
CA GLU A 242 11.29 -12.19 -7.55
C GLU A 242 12.07 -12.36 -6.24
N ARG A 243 12.89 -11.36 -5.89
CA ARG A 243 13.63 -11.35 -4.62
C ARG A 243 12.68 -11.29 -3.43
N TYR A 244 11.59 -10.52 -3.51
CA TYR A 244 10.58 -10.42 -2.47
C TYR A 244 9.88 -11.77 -2.26
N TYR A 245 9.53 -12.49 -3.32
CA TYR A 245 9.01 -13.86 -3.19
C TYR A 245 10.02 -14.84 -2.57
N GLY A 246 11.31 -14.58 -2.69
CA GLY A 246 12.36 -15.35 -2.02
C GLY A 246 12.58 -15.00 -0.54
N GLU A 247 11.88 -14.00 0.01
CA GLU A 247 12.04 -13.59 1.40
C GLU A 247 11.68 -14.71 2.37
N ARG A 248 12.39 -14.79 3.49
CA ARG A 248 12.18 -15.82 4.51
C ARG A 248 11.81 -15.20 5.84
N ALA A 249 11.02 -15.92 6.63
CA ALA A 249 10.70 -15.51 7.99
C ALA A 249 11.99 -15.48 8.83
N ARG A 250 12.29 -14.34 9.46
CA ARG A 250 13.41 -14.21 10.38
C ARG A 250 12.95 -14.48 11.80
N ARG A 251 13.68 -15.31 12.53
CA ARG A 251 13.42 -15.58 13.94
C ARG A 251 14.25 -14.71 14.87
N PHE A 252 15.39 -14.21 14.38
CA PHE A 252 16.35 -13.47 15.18
C PHE A 252 16.99 -12.33 14.37
N ASN A 253 17.31 -11.23 15.03
CA ASN A 253 18.06 -10.12 14.47
C ASN A 253 19.28 -9.82 15.34
N VAL A 254 20.47 -9.98 14.77
CA VAL A 254 21.75 -9.67 15.43
C VAL A 254 22.04 -8.17 15.48
N ARG A 255 21.38 -7.36 14.63
CA ARG A 255 21.68 -5.94 14.45
C ARG A 255 20.88 -5.08 15.41
N ILE A 256 21.45 -4.79 16.58
CA ILE A 256 20.82 -4.03 17.66
C ILE A 256 21.46 -2.67 17.93
N GLU A 257 22.37 -2.22 17.06
CA GLU A 257 23.17 -1.01 17.25
C GLU A 257 22.30 0.25 17.31
N PHE A 258 21.26 0.36 16.47
CA PHE A 258 20.31 1.48 16.56
C PHE A 258 19.41 1.41 17.81
N PRO A 259 18.80 0.26 18.17
CA PRO A 259 18.17 0.09 19.49
C PRO A 259 19.08 0.44 20.67
N MET A 260 20.36 0.07 20.63
CA MET A 260 21.35 0.41 21.67
C MET A 260 21.59 1.91 21.72
N LEU A 261 21.76 2.57 20.58
CA LEU A 261 21.88 4.03 20.51
C LEU A 261 20.67 4.72 21.17
N MET A 262 19.46 4.25 20.85
CA MET A 262 18.23 4.75 21.45
C MET A 262 18.18 4.56 22.98
N ALA A 263 18.72 3.45 23.47
CA ALA A 263 18.80 3.19 24.91
C ALA A 263 19.85 4.06 25.61
N LEU A 264 21.03 4.20 25.01
CA LEU A 264 22.11 5.05 25.52
C LEU A 264 21.72 6.53 25.53
N ALA A 265 20.96 6.98 24.52
CA ALA A 265 20.40 8.34 24.48
C ALA A 265 19.20 8.55 25.42
N GLY A 266 18.78 7.52 26.18
CA GLY A 266 17.67 7.59 27.12
C GLY A 266 16.29 7.72 26.47
N VAL A 267 16.14 7.35 25.19
CA VAL A 267 14.90 7.52 24.42
C VAL A 267 13.93 6.35 24.65
N ARG A 268 14.44 5.11 24.71
CA ARG A 268 13.65 3.93 25.07
C ARG A 268 14.54 2.81 25.60
N ARG A 269 13.98 1.87 26.37
CA ARG A 269 14.69 0.65 26.77
C ARG A 269 14.76 -0.35 25.62
N LEU A 270 15.79 -1.20 25.64
CA LEU A 270 15.87 -2.39 24.81
C LEU A 270 14.74 -3.36 25.18
N CYS A 271 14.14 -4.01 24.19
CA CYS A 271 13.08 -4.97 24.41
C CYS A 271 13.31 -6.25 23.61
N ARG A 272 12.61 -7.33 23.99
CA ARG A 272 12.72 -8.63 23.31
C ARG A 272 12.44 -8.54 21.81
N ALA A 273 11.56 -7.62 21.39
CA ALA A 273 11.21 -7.43 19.98
C ALA A 273 12.38 -6.90 19.11
N ASP A 274 13.41 -6.29 19.73
CA ASP A 274 14.61 -5.85 19.02
C ASP A 274 15.46 -7.04 18.54
N LEU A 275 15.43 -8.16 19.26
CA LEU A 275 16.15 -9.38 18.95
C LEU A 275 15.27 -10.42 18.25
N TRP A 276 13.99 -10.49 18.62
CA TRP A 276 12.99 -11.40 18.05
C TRP A 276 11.95 -10.60 17.26
N PRO A 277 12.17 -10.39 15.95
CA PRO A 277 11.24 -9.63 15.12
C PRO A 277 9.86 -10.30 15.08
N ARG A 278 8.81 -9.49 14.92
CA ARG A 278 7.43 -9.97 14.85
C ARG A 278 7.22 -10.92 13.68
N ASN A 279 6.46 -11.98 13.93
CA ASN A 279 6.06 -12.97 12.93
C ASN A 279 5.03 -12.36 11.96
N ALA A 280 5.23 -12.56 10.65
CA ALA A 280 4.31 -12.14 9.60
C ALA A 280 2.86 -12.59 9.86
N ARG A 281 2.64 -13.85 10.29
CA ARG A 281 1.30 -14.37 10.59
C ARG A 281 0.65 -13.67 11.78
N ALA A 282 1.38 -13.48 12.87
CA ALA A 282 0.85 -12.78 14.04
C ALA A 282 0.51 -11.32 13.70
N THR A 283 1.32 -10.67 12.86
CA THR A 283 1.00 -9.32 12.35
C THR A 283 -0.23 -9.33 11.44
N ALA A 284 -0.40 -10.35 10.59
CA ALA A 284 -1.58 -10.51 9.75
C ALA A 284 -2.86 -10.72 10.57
N GLU A 285 -2.80 -11.59 11.59
CA GLU A 285 -3.90 -11.86 12.52
C GLU A 285 -4.28 -10.59 13.30
N ALA A 286 -3.30 -9.85 13.81
CA ALA A 286 -3.55 -8.57 14.48
C ALA A 286 -4.16 -7.52 13.53
N TYR A 287 -3.72 -7.50 12.27
CA TYR A 287 -4.24 -6.58 11.26
C TYR A 287 -5.70 -6.88 10.90
N CYS A 288 -6.06 -8.15 10.72
CA CYS A 288 -7.43 -8.52 10.37
C CYS A 288 -8.36 -8.67 11.57
N ALA A 289 -7.85 -8.71 12.81
CA ALA A 289 -8.66 -8.95 14.00
C ALA A 289 -9.84 -7.96 14.17
N PRO A 290 -9.66 -6.62 14.03
CA PRO A 290 -10.76 -5.68 14.15
C PRO A 290 -11.87 -5.95 13.11
N ALA A 291 -11.48 -6.21 11.86
CA ALA A 291 -12.43 -6.53 10.79
C ALA A 291 -13.05 -7.92 10.96
N THR A 292 -12.31 -8.91 11.47
CA THR A 292 -12.82 -10.27 11.67
C THR A 292 -13.87 -10.30 12.79
N ALA A 293 -13.63 -9.58 13.89
CA ALA A 293 -14.61 -9.44 14.96
C ALA A 293 -15.89 -8.74 14.48
N LEU A 294 -15.77 -7.79 13.56
CA LEU A 294 -16.88 -7.08 12.92
C LEU A 294 -17.71 -7.99 12.00
N LEU A 295 -17.02 -8.75 11.15
CA LEU A 295 -17.62 -9.58 10.12
C LEU A 295 -18.18 -10.90 10.68
N ALA A 296 -17.80 -11.28 11.90
CA ALA A 296 -18.31 -12.48 12.57
C ALA A 296 -19.84 -12.46 12.75
N SER A 297 -20.44 -11.27 12.96
CA SER A 297 -21.89 -11.11 13.09
C SER A 297 -22.65 -11.27 11.76
N THR A 298 -21.93 -11.13 10.62
CA THR A 298 -22.50 -11.18 9.27
C THR A 298 -22.16 -12.46 8.51
N GLY A 299 -21.44 -13.41 9.15
CA GLY A 299 -21.00 -14.64 8.51
C GLY A 299 -19.90 -14.46 7.45
N MET A 300 -19.30 -13.26 7.38
CA MET A 300 -18.24 -12.95 6.42
C MET A 300 -16.85 -13.33 6.94
N SER A 301 -16.01 -13.90 6.07
CA SER A 301 -14.58 -14.06 6.34
C SER A 301 -13.81 -12.83 5.86
N THR A 302 -12.89 -12.31 6.70
CA THR A 302 -11.91 -11.31 6.24
C THR A 302 -11.06 -11.86 5.09
N PRO A 303 -10.62 -11.03 4.13
CA PRO A 303 -9.65 -11.44 3.11
C PRO A 303 -8.32 -11.85 3.77
N THR A 304 -8.14 -13.16 4.01
CA THR A 304 -7.01 -13.73 4.75
C THR A 304 -5.69 -13.56 4.00
N ASP A 305 -5.71 -13.63 2.67
CA ASP A 305 -4.50 -13.49 1.85
C ASP A 305 -3.98 -12.06 1.82
N THR A 306 -4.86 -11.06 1.76
CA THR A 306 -4.44 -9.65 1.88
C THR A 306 -3.81 -9.37 3.23
N ALA A 307 -4.42 -9.90 4.31
CA ALA A 307 -3.88 -9.78 5.65
C ALA A 307 -2.51 -10.45 5.78
N LEU A 308 -2.34 -11.64 5.21
CA LEU A 308 -1.06 -12.36 5.20
C LEU A 308 0.03 -11.58 4.43
N SER A 309 -0.35 -11.01 3.27
CA SER A 309 0.52 -10.18 2.46
C SER A 309 0.99 -8.92 3.22
N TYR A 310 0.06 -8.24 3.90
CA TYR A 310 0.37 -7.13 4.81
C TYR A 310 1.32 -7.57 5.93
N GLY A 311 1.05 -8.71 6.56
CA GLY A 311 1.86 -9.28 7.62
C GLY A 311 3.32 -9.53 7.19
N TRP A 312 3.52 -10.08 5.99
CA TRP A 312 4.84 -10.26 5.39
C TRP A 312 5.54 -8.93 5.11
N ALA A 313 4.86 -8.00 4.45
CA ALA A 313 5.41 -6.69 4.13
C ALA A 313 5.85 -5.94 5.40
N SER A 314 5.01 -5.96 6.43
CA SER A 314 5.31 -5.36 7.74
C SER A 314 6.51 -6.02 8.43
N ALA A 315 6.60 -7.35 8.41
CA ALA A 315 7.71 -8.08 9.02
C ALA A 315 9.06 -7.85 8.30
N VAL A 316 9.04 -7.89 6.95
CA VAL A 316 10.22 -7.61 6.12
C VAL A 316 10.68 -6.16 6.30
N GLY A 317 9.75 -5.21 6.22
CA GLY A 317 10.02 -3.79 6.41
C GLY A 317 10.57 -3.47 7.81
N GLY A 318 10.00 -4.07 8.86
CA GLY A 318 10.50 -3.93 10.22
C GLY A 318 11.92 -4.44 10.39
N TYR A 319 12.22 -5.63 9.86
CA TYR A 319 13.55 -6.24 9.93
C TYR A 319 14.60 -5.40 9.20
N PHE A 320 14.39 -5.10 7.91
CA PHE A 320 15.38 -4.36 7.13
C PHE A 320 15.51 -2.91 7.58
N GLY A 321 14.44 -2.31 8.10
CA GLY A 321 14.51 -0.99 8.72
C GLY A 321 15.42 -0.96 9.96
N GLN A 322 15.46 -2.02 10.75
CA GLN A 322 16.40 -2.11 11.88
C GLN A 322 17.82 -2.40 11.40
N VAL A 323 17.99 -3.33 10.45
CA VAL A 323 19.31 -3.69 9.90
C VAL A 323 19.98 -2.48 9.24
N PHE A 324 19.25 -1.75 8.41
CA PHE A 324 19.77 -0.55 7.74
C PHE A 324 20.16 0.54 8.75
N ARG A 325 19.28 0.84 9.71
CA ARG A 325 19.59 1.87 10.72
C ARG A 325 20.79 1.52 11.56
N SER A 326 20.87 0.26 11.97
CA SER A 326 21.99 -0.22 12.76
C SER A 326 23.29 -0.26 11.95
N ALA A 327 23.20 -0.42 10.63
CA ALA A 327 24.37 -0.40 9.75
C ALA A 327 25.02 0.97 9.61
N TYR A 328 24.25 2.04 9.40
CA TYR A 328 24.87 3.36 9.38
C TYR A 328 25.38 3.76 10.77
N VAL A 329 24.69 3.38 11.87
CA VAL A 329 25.20 3.61 13.24
C VAL A 329 26.54 2.91 13.44
N SER A 330 26.65 1.64 13.04
CA SER A 330 27.91 0.89 13.12
C SER A 330 29.03 1.59 12.35
N ASN A 331 28.75 2.05 11.12
CA ASN A 331 29.74 2.72 10.28
C ASN A 331 30.30 3.98 10.93
N PHE A 332 29.44 4.85 11.45
CA PHE A 332 29.89 6.09 12.11
C PHE A 332 30.59 5.82 13.43
N VAL A 333 30.11 4.87 14.24
CA VAL A 333 30.76 4.52 15.51
C VAL A 333 32.13 3.88 15.27
N PHE A 334 32.25 2.93 14.35
CA PHE A 334 33.54 2.32 14.02
C PHE A 334 34.50 3.32 13.39
N GLY A 335 34.02 4.22 12.53
CA GLY A 335 34.84 5.31 11.99
C GLY A 335 35.42 6.21 13.09
N ALA A 336 34.58 6.65 14.05
CA ALA A 336 35.06 7.46 15.17
C ALA A 336 36.01 6.70 16.11
N LEU A 337 35.72 5.43 16.40
CA LEU A 337 36.59 4.58 17.21
C LEU A 337 37.92 4.30 16.52
N SER A 338 37.95 4.25 15.19
CA SER A 338 39.18 4.12 14.39
C SER A 338 40.09 5.32 14.62
N VAL A 339 39.55 6.54 14.52
CA VAL A 339 40.30 7.78 14.80
C VAL A 339 40.74 7.84 16.26
N ALA A 340 39.88 7.43 17.19
CA ALA A 340 40.23 7.39 18.61
C ALA A 340 41.35 6.37 18.92
N ALA A 341 41.36 5.21 18.26
CA ALA A 341 42.43 4.22 18.39
C ALA A 341 43.76 4.74 17.82
N ALA A 342 43.72 5.39 16.66
CA ALA A 342 44.88 6.05 16.06
C ALA A 342 45.45 7.11 17.00
N ALA A 343 44.59 7.97 17.56
CA ALA A 343 44.99 8.99 18.51
C ALA A 343 45.58 8.39 19.81
N ALA A 344 44.96 7.33 20.35
CA ALA A 344 45.43 6.67 21.57
C ALA A 344 46.81 6.03 21.43
N SER A 345 47.24 5.71 20.20
CA SER A 345 48.57 5.16 19.93
C SER A 345 49.72 6.10 20.32
N LEU A 346 49.43 7.41 20.45
CA LEU A 346 50.39 8.43 20.89
C LEU A 346 50.75 8.33 22.37
N ILE A 347 49.87 7.78 23.19
CA ILE A 347 50.03 7.72 24.66
C ILE A 347 50.15 6.30 25.21
N MET A 348 49.55 5.32 24.53
CA MET A 348 49.63 3.92 24.90
C MET A 348 50.84 3.32 24.19
N GLY A 349 51.83 2.78 24.91
CA GLY A 349 53.02 2.11 24.35
C GLY A 349 52.74 0.83 23.55
N ALA A 350 51.54 0.70 22.98
CA ALA A 350 51.00 -0.40 22.19
C ALA A 350 50.61 0.07 20.78
N ALA A 351 51.40 0.98 20.18
CA ALA A 351 51.09 1.60 18.89
C ALA A 351 50.78 0.59 17.77
N HIS A 352 51.53 -0.52 17.71
CA HIS A 352 51.27 -1.58 16.73
C HIS A 352 49.90 -2.23 16.91
N ASN A 353 49.50 -2.54 18.15
CA ASN A 353 48.21 -3.18 18.43
C ASN A 353 47.05 -2.22 18.13
N LEU A 354 47.19 -0.93 18.45
CA LEU A 354 46.17 0.07 18.17
C LEU A 354 46.03 0.36 16.66
N ALA A 355 47.14 0.35 15.92
CA ALA A 355 47.10 0.42 14.45
C ALA A 355 46.39 -0.80 13.83
N ILE A 356 46.59 -2.01 14.39
CA ILE A 356 45.82 -3.18 13.97
C ILE A 356 44.32 -2.98 14.23
N VAL A 357 43.95 -2.50 15.42
CA VAL A 357 42.54 -2.20 15.76
C VAL A 357 41.94 -1.18 14.80
N GLU A 358 42.68 -0.11 14.49
CA GLU A 358 42.27 0.91 13.51
C GLU A 358 41.96 0.28 12.13
N VAL A 359 42.90 -0.48 11.58
CA VAL A 359 42.73 -1.16 10.28
C VAL A 359 41.55 -2.13 10.30
N LEU A 360 41.36 -2.86 11.40
CA LEU A 360 40.22 -3.77 11.56
C LEU A 360 38.89 -3.00 11.58
N LEU A 361 38.80 -1.86 12.29
CA LEU A 361 37.60 -1.03 12.32
C LEU A 361 37.28 -0.45 10.95
N MET A 362 38.27 0.05 10.21
CA MET A 362 38.08 0.50 8.82
C MET A 362 37.62 -0.65 7.92
N GLY A 363 38.23 -1.82 8.05
CA GLY A 363 37.83 -3.03 7.33
C GLY A 363 36.38 -3.42 7.61
N LEU A 364 35.92 -3.29 8.86
CA LEU A 364 34.52 -3.53 9.25
C LEU A 364 33.56 -2.51 8.63
N VAL A 365 33.93 -1.23 8.56
CA VAL A 365 33.11 -0.19 7.88
C VAL A 365 32.97 -0.52 6.39
N ILE A 366 34.07 -0.84 5.73
CA ILE A 366 34.07 -1.20 4.29
C ILE A 366 33.22 -2.46 4.07
N LEU A 367 33.47 -3.51 4.86
CA LEU A 367 32.74 -4.77 4.75
C LEU A 367 31.24 -4.58 5.00
N ASN A 368 30.85 -3.87 6.06
CA ASN A 368 29.45 -3.60 6.38
C ASN A 368 28.76 -2.80 5.27
N THR A 369 29.44 -1.80 4.70
CA THR A 369 28.92 -1.00 3.59
C THR A 369 28.77 -1.83 2.32
N TRP A 370 29.78 -2.66 2.01
CA TRP A 370 29.75 -3.57 0.87
C TRP A 370 28.61 -4.58 0.99
N ILE A 371 28.47 -5.25 2.14
CA ILE A 371 27.35 -6.18 2.40
C ILE A 371 26.02 -5.44 2.30
N GLY A 372 25.88 -4.28 2.93
CA GLY A 372 24.62 -3.52 2.95
C GLY A 372 24.14 -3.10 1.56
N ARG A 373 25.07 -2.69 0.68
CA ARG A 373 24.78 -2.36 -0.72
C ARG A 373 24.39 -3.59 -1.54
N HIS A 374 25.15 -4.68 -1.46
CA HIS A 374 24.87 -5.90 -2.23
C HIS A 374 23.60 -6.63 -1.75
N ALA A 375 23.35 -6.61 -0.45
CA ALA A 375 22.14 -7.19 0.15
C ALA A 375 20.90 -6.29 -0.02
N GLY A 376 21.08 -5.03 -0.44
CA GLY A 376 20.00 -4.08 -0.72
C GLY A 376 19.17 -3.73 0.51
N TRP A 377 19.77 -3.61 1.70
CA TRP A 377 19.03 -3.44 2.96
C TRP A 377 18.08 -2.24 2.95
N HIS A 378 18.56 -1.09 2.45
CA HIS A 378 17.77 0.13 2.38
C HIS A 378 16.53 -0.06 1.48
N ARG A 379 16.76 -0.52 0.25
CA ARG A 379 15.69 -0.73 -0.73
C ARG A 379 14.64 -1.72 -0.25
N ARG A 380 15.06 -2.87 0.28
CA ARG A 380 14.14 -3.90 0.81
C ARG A 380 13.32 -3.40 2.00
N TRP A 381 13.86 -2.48 2.79
CA TRP A 381 13.09 -1.81 3.83
C TRP A 381 12.01 -0.91 3.23
N ILE A 382 12.37 -0.03 2.30
CA ILE A 382 11.44 0.94 1.69
C ILE A 382 10.33 0.24 0.90
N GLU A 383 10.67 -0.71 0.03
CA GLU A 383 9.70 -1.42 -0.81
C GLU A 383 8.69 -2.21 0.04
N ALA A 384 9.17 -2.94 1.06
CA ALA A 384 8.30 -3.68 1.95
C ALA A 384 7.42 -2.75 2.82
N ARG A 385 7.95 -1.58 3.20
CA ARG A 385 7.16 -0.56 3.90
C ARG A 385 6.06 -0.02 2.98
N GLU A 386 6.35 0.31 1.74
CA GLU A 386 5.36 0.78 0.76
C GLU A 386 4.19 -0.22 0.62
N ILE A 387 4.48 -1.51 0.45
CA ILE A 387 3.43 -2.55 0.37
C ILE A 387 2.59 -2.57 1.64
N ALA A 388 3.24 -2.52 2.81
CA ALA A 388 2.54 -2.52 4.09
C ALA A 388 1.63 -1.29 4.23
N GLU A 389 2.06 -0.11 3.79
CA GLU A 389 1.22 1.10 3.84
C GLU A 389 0.02 1.00 2.87
N ARG A 390 0.25 0.59 1.62
CA ARG A 390 -0.80 0.41 0.61
C ARG A 390 -1.86 -0.61 1.05
N LEU A 391 -1.43 -1.71 1.66
CA LEU A 391 -2.34 -2.73 2.15
C LEU A 391 -3.02 -2.34 3.47
N ARG A 392 -2.42 -1.47 4.30
CA ARG A 392 -2.99 -1.12 5.61
C ARG A 392 -4.40 -0.55 5.49
N VAL A 393 -4.62 0.33 4.53
CA VAL A 393 -5.91 1.00 4.30
C VAL A 393 -6.95 0.10 3.59
N ALA A 394 -6.51 -1.00 2.96
CA ALA A 394 -7.36 -1.81 2.09
C ALA A 394 -8.62 -2.34 2.79
N THR A 395 -8.47 -2.91 3.98
CA THR A 395 -9.61 -3.50 4.72
C THR A 395 -10.67 -2.46 5.11
N CYS A 396 -10.25 -1.26 5.54
CA CYS A 396 -11.20 -0.19 5.89
C CYS A 396 -11.98 0.32 4.67
N VAL A 397 -11.31 0.44 3.53
CA VAL A 397 -11.95 0.89 2.28
C VAL A 397 -12.88 -0.20 1.73
N TRP A 398 -12.46 -1.47 1.77
CA TRP A 398 -13.27 -2.63 1.40
C TRP A 398 -14.53 -2.76 2.28
N ALA A 399 -14.45 -2.45 3.58
CA ALA A 399 -15.61 -2.44 4.47
C ALA A 399 -16.71 -1.45 4.05
N LEU A 400 -16.34 -0.40 3.30
CA LEU A 400 -17.26 0.58 2.70
C LEU A 400 -17.65 0.24 1.25
N ALA A 401 -17.35 -0.99 0.81
CA ALA A 401 -17.57 -1.46 -0.55
C ALA A 401 -16.92 -0.55 -1.60
N ASP A 402 -15.68 -0.13 -1.35
CA ASP A 402 -14.85 0.63 -2.28
C ASP A 402 -13.46 -0.03 -2.36
N ARG A 403 -12.58 0.47 -3.22
CA ARG A 403 -11.17 0.04 -3.28
C ARG A 403 -10.24 1.25 -3.14
N PRO A 404 -9.05 1.10 -2.50
CA PRO A 404 -8.02 2.14 -2.57
C PRO A 404 -7.73 2.46 -4.04
N ALA A 405 -7.62 3.75 -4.38
CA ALA A 405 -7.48 4.20 -5.76
C ALA A 405 -6.34 3.45 -6.47
N ALA A 406 -6.66 2.83 -7.60
CA ALA A 406 -5.71 2.07 -8.42
C ALA A 406 -5.36 2.84 -9.69
N PHE A 407 -4.11 2.74 -10.13
CA PHE A 407 -3.75 3.06 -11.52
C PHE A 407 -4.60 2.20 -12.44
N ARG A 408 -5.30 2.83 -13.40
CA ARG A 408 -6.26 2.15 -14.28
C ARG A 408 -5.61 1.43 -15.47
N GLY A 409 -4.29 1.24 -15.46
CA GLY A 409 -3.49 0.56 -16.47
C GLY A 409 -2.24 -0.13 -15.88
N GLU A 410 -1.13 -0.15 -16.63
CA GLU A 410 0.14 -0.73 -16.14
C GLU A 410 0.58 -0.04 -14.84
N GLU A 411 0.83 -0.82 -13.78
CA GLU A 411 1.49 -0.25 -12.61
C GLU A 411 2.99 -0.12 -12.91
N PRO A 412 3.59 1.07 -12.76
CA PRO A 412 5.02 1.23 -13.02
C PRO A 412 5.91 0.53 -11.98
N THR A 413 5.38 0.28 -10.77
CA THR A 413 6.16 -0.27 -9.64
C THR A 413 5.66 -1.65 -9.24
N TRP A 414 6.58 -2.53 -8.87
CA TRP A 414 6.22 -3.89 -8.45
C TRP A 414 5.48 -3.88 -7.11
N THR A 415 5.80 -2.94 -6.23
CA THR A 415 5.14 -2.75 -4.93
C THR A 415 3.67 -2.37 -5.11
N GLY A 416 3.39 -1.43 -6.02
CA GLY A 416 2.03 -1.06 -6.39
C GLY A 416 1.28 -2.20 -7.08
N TRP A 417 1.93 -2.92 -8.00
CA TRP A 417 1.34 -4.03 -8.74
C TRP A 417 0.94 -5.15 -7.77
N TYR A 418 1.86 -5.49 -6.87
CA TYR A 418 1.68 -6.54 -5.86
C TYR A 418 0.54 -6.19 -4.90
N ALA A 419 0.51 -4.96 -4.36
CA ALA A 419 -0.58 -4.50 -3.50
C ALA A 419 -1.94 -4.52 -4.23
N ARG A 420 -1.98 -4.03 -5.48
CA ARG A 420 -3.18 -4.01 -6.32
C ARG A 420 -3.73 -5.40 -6.59
N ALA A 421 -2.86 -6.37 -6.87
CA ALA A 421 -3.27 -7.76 -7.09
C ALA A 421 -4.00 -8.34 -5.87
N PHE A 422 -3.50 -8.12 -4.65
CA PHE A 422 -4.19 -8.55 -3.43
C PHE A 422 -5.48 -7.78 -3.15
N VAL A 423 -5.54 -6.48 -3.46
CA VAL A 423 -6.78 -5.70 -3.33
C VAL A 423 -7.87 -6.23 -4.26
N ARG A 424 -7.53 -6.66 -5.48
CA ARG A 424 -8.50 -7.27 -6.42
C ARG A 424 -9.11 -8.57 -5.91
N MET A 425 -8.31 -9.39 -5.23
CA MET A 425 -8.76 -10.66 -4.63
C MET A 425 -9.84 -10.46 -3.55
N GLN A 426 -9.92 -9.27 -2.93
CA GLN A 426 -10.90 -9.01 -1.87
C GLN A 426 -12.35 -9.02 -2.37
N GLY A 427 -12.58 -8.74 -3.65
CA GLY A 427 -13.93 -8.69 -4.25
C GLY A 427 -14.87 -7.67 -3.57
N LEU A 428 -16.18 -7.85 -3.75
CA LEU A 428 -17.19 -7.08 -3.02
C LEU A 428 -17.30 -7.57 -1.56
N ARG A 429 -17.71 -6.73 -0.62
CA ARG A 429 -18.16 -7.21 0.70
C ARG A 429 -19.60 -7.71 0.64
N SER A 430 -20.02 -8.59 1.55
CA SER A 430 -21.42 -9.02 1.68
C SER A 430 -22.16 -8.27 2.81
N GLY A 431 -23.46 -8.54 2.91
CA GLY A 431 -24.34 -8.03 3.97
C GLY A 431 -24.82 -6.60 3.76
N ALA A 432 -25.52 -6.06 4.75
CA ALA A 432 -26.08 -4.72 4.68
C ALA A 432 -25.08 -3.64 5.14
N LEU A 433 -25.09 -2.52 4.42
CA LEU A 433 -24.55 -1.23 4.85
C LEU A 433 -25.69 -0.36 5.38
N ASP A 434 -26.48 -0.90 6.30
CA ASP A 434 -27.49 -0.18 7.05
C ASP A 434 -26.86 0.66 8.18
N GLY A 435 -27.67 1.21 9.10
CA GLY A 435 -27.16 2.00 10.21
C GLY A 435 -26.12 1.27 11.07
N ALA A 436 -26.31 -0.04 11.31
CA ALA A 436 -25.37 -0.85 12.07
C ALA A 436 -24.10 -1.11 11.26
N GLY A 437 -24.24 -1.54 10.00
CA GLY A 437 -23.11 -1.83 9.12
C GLY A 437 -22.24 -0.60 8.79
N LEU A 438 -22.83 0.60 8.73
CA LEU A 438 -22.11 1.86 8.55
C LEU A 438 -21.38 2.28 9.82
N GLU A 439 -21.99 2.12 10.99
CA GLU A 439 -21.34 2.39 12.28
C GLU A 439 -20.16 1.45 12.54
N GLU A 440 -20.29 0.21 12.09
CA GLU A 440 -19.23 -0.80 12.08
C GLU A 440 -18.06 -0.40 11.17
N ALA A 441 -18.34 0.00 9.93
CA ALA A 441 -17.31 0.49 9.02
C ALA A 441 -16.64 1.79 9.53
N ARG A 442 -17.40 2.68 10.16
CA ARG A 442 -16.89 3.89 10.82
C ARG A 442 -15.94 3.55 11.95
N ARG A 443 -16.28 2.58 12.82
CA ARG A 443 -15.40 2.11 13.88
C ARG A 443 -14.05 1.60 13.34
N LEU A 444 -14.05 0.80 12.26
CA LEU A 444 -12.79 0.37 11.63
C LEU A 444 -11.93 1.54 11.14
N LEU A 445 -12.55 2.56 10.55
CA LEU A 445 -11.83 3.76 10.09
C LEU A 445 -11.27 4.56 11.27
N VAL A 446 -12.07 4.77 12.33
CA VAL A 446 -11.66 5.49 13.54
C VAL A 446 -10.53 4.76 14.25
N ASP A 447 -10.61 3.43 14.39
CA ASP A 447 -9.57 2.61 15.02
C ASP A 447 -8.26 2.68 14.22
N LEU A 448 -8.33 2.56 12.89
CA LEU A 448 -7.16 2.74 12.02
C LEU A 448 -6.52 4.12 12.23
N LEU A 449 -7.34 5.18 12.23
CA LEU A 449 -6.86 6.54 12.44
C LEU A 449 -6.23 6.71 13.82
N ALA A 450 -6.85 6.18 14.88
CA ALA A 450 -6.32 6.21 16.24
C ALA A 450 -4.96 5.50 16.34
N ASP A 451 -4.83 4.32 15.74
CA ASP A 451 -3.58 3.58 15.69
C ASP A 451 -2.48 4.35 14.95
N GLN A 452 -2.80 4.97 13.81
CA GLN A 452 -1.83 5.77 13.08
C GLN A 452 -1.43 7.04 13.85
N ARG A 453 -2.38 7.73 14.49
CA ARG A 453 -2.10 8.90 15.34
C ARG A 453 -1.14 8.55 16.47
N ASN A 454 -1.40 7.44 17.17
CA ASN A 454 -0.54 6.95 18.25
C ASN A 454 0.86 6.58 17.75
N TYR A 455 0.95 5.91 16.59
CA TYR A 455 2.23 5.58 15.96
C TYR A 455 3.05 6.83 15.60
N HIS A 456 2.43 7.82 14.95
CA HIS A 456 3.10 9.04 14.53
C HIS A 456 3.48 9.92 15.71
N HIS A 457 2.62 10.07 16.72
CA HIS A 457 2.95 10.74 17.97
C HIS A 457 4.17 10.10 18.65
N GLY A 458 4.14 8.78 18.85
CA GLY A 458 5.25 8.05 19.47
C GLY A 458 6.54 8.13 18.65
N THR A 459 6.44 8.20 17.32
CA THR A 459 7.62 8.34 16.43
C THR A 459 8.19 9.75 16.48
N ALA A 460 7.35 10.79 16.42
CA ALA A 460 7.74 12.19 16.58
C ALA A 460 8.49 12.43 17.89
N VAL A 461 7.90 12.01 19.02
CA VAL A 461 8.51 12.18 20.35
C VAL A 461 9.85 11.45 20.45
N ARG A 462 9.92 10.20 19.98
CA ARG A 462 11.15 9.39 20.05
C ARG A 462 12.26 9.99 19.18
N MET A 463 11.96 10.31 17.92
CA MET A 463 12.96 10.84 17.00
C MET A 463 13.38 12.27 17.37
N GLY A 464 12.45 13.13 17.75
CA GLY A 464 12.76 14.48 18.23
C GLY A 464 13.58 14.49 19.53
N THR A 465 13.36 13.53 20.42
CA THR A 465 14.21 13.35 21.62
C THR A 465 15.60 12.86 21.24
N LEU A 466 15.70 11.88 20.34
CA LEU A 466 16.99 11.39 19.86
C LEU A 466 17.81 12.51 19.21
N GLU A 467 17.18 13.33 18.36
CA GLU A 467 17.81 14.47 17.69
C GLU A 467 18.46 15.43 18.69
N ARG A 468 17.67 15.92 19.66
CA ARG A 468 18.17 16.85 20.68
C ARG A 468 19.30 16.25 21.52
N ARG A 469 19.22 14.95 21.84
CA ARG A 469 20.23 14.26 22.65
C ARG A 469 21.55 14.09 21.88
N LEU A 470 21.48 13.69 20.61
CA LEU A 470 22.65 13.54 19.74
C LEU A 470 23.31 14.89 19.42
N GLU A 471 22.50 15.92 19.21
CA GLU A 471 22.97 17.29 19.04
C GLU A 471 23.70 17.81 20.28
N SER A 472 23.08 17.68 21.46
CA SER A 472 23.70 18.09 22.73
C SER A 472 24.98 17.31 23.01
N PHE A 473 25.00 16.02 22.70
CA PHE A 473 26.18 15.17 22.83
C PHE A 473 27.32 15.65 21.91
N GLY A 474 27.05 15.89 20.63
CA GLY A 474 28.06 16.40 19.69
C GLY A 474 28.58 17.78 20.08
N LEU A 475 27.70 18.69 20.50
CA LEU A 475 28.09 20.02 20.96
C LEU A 475 28.96 19.96 22.23
N ALA A 476 28.61 19.13 23.19
CA ALA A 476 29.39 18.93 24.40
C ALA A 476 30.81 18.43 24.08
N LEU A 477 30.95 17.49 23.13
CA LEU A 477 32.25 17.01 22.67
C LEU A 477 33.09 18.12 22.00
N PHE A 478 32.48 18.98 21.18
CA PHE A 478 33.19 20.12 20.58
C PHE A 478 33.62 21.16 21.60
N ILE A 479 32.76 21.52 22.55
CA ILE A 479 33.09 22.44 23.65
C ILE A 479 34.23 21.87 24.49
N LEU A 480 34.17 20.59 24.83
CA LEU A 480 35.22 19.91 25.57
C LEU A 480 36.54 19.88 24.79
N THR A 481 36.49 19.62 23.48
CA THR A 481 37.68 19.67 22.61
C THR A 481 38.30 21.06 22.61
N ALA A 482 37.49 22.12 22.45
CA ALA A 482 37.95 23.50 22.46
C ALA A 482 38.57 23.90 23.80
N ALA A 483 37.97 23.47 24.92
CA ALA A 483 38.51 23.70 26.25
C ALA A 483 39.87 23.02 26.45
N ILE A 484 40.02 21.75 26.00
CA ILE A 484 41.29 21.02 26.06
C ILE A 484 42.35 21.68 25.17
N ALA A 485 41.97 22.09 23.96
CA ALA A 485 42.88 22.76 23.04
C ALA A 485 43.35 24.12 23.59
N LEU A 486 42.47 24.87 24.26
CA LEU A 486 42.80 26.15 24.88
C LEU A 486 43.71 25.97 26.11
N ASP A 487 43.42 25.02 27.00
CA ASP A 487 44.29 24.67 28.14
C ASP A 487 45.70 24.28 27.63
N HIS A 488 45.76 23.46 26.57
CA HIS A 488 47.02 23.07 25.96
C HIS A 488 47.78 24.25 25.33
N ALA A 489 47.10 25.13 24.59
CA ALA A 489 47.71 26.28 23.92
C ALA A 489 48.23 27.35 24.89
N THR A 490 47.58 27.50 26.06
CA THR A 490 47.91 28.52 27.05
C THR A 490 48.92 28.04 28.10
N GLY A 491 49.37 26.78 28.04
CA GLY A 491 50.20 26.17 29.09
C GLY A 491 49.45 25.99 30.41
N GLY A 492 48.12 25.83 30.33
CA GLY A 492 47.26 25.63 31.49
C GLY A 492 47.58 24.34 32.26
N HIS A 493 47.41 24.39 33.57
CA HIS A 493 47.67 23.25 34.47
C HIS A 493 46.43 22.35 34.64
N GLY A 494 45.33 22.63 33.93
CA GLY A 494 44.06 21.93 34.08
C GLY A 494 44.18 20.45 33.73
N LEU A 495 44.78 20.13 32.58
CA LEU A 495 45.09 18.74 32.24
C LEU A 495 46.12 18.15 33.21
N HIS A 496 47.20 18.87 33.53
CA HIS A 496 48.25 18.40 34.43
C HIS A 496 47.74 18.00 35.83
N ALA A 497 46.66 18.62 36.31
CA ALA A 497 46.03 18.29 37.59
C ALA A 497 45.21 16.98 37.59
N VAL A 498 44.76 16.52 36.42
CA VAL A 498 43.85 15.36 36.27
C VAL A 498 44.53 14.18 35.56
N VAL A 499 45.68 14.42 34.92
CA VAL A 499 46.46 13.40 34.19
C VAL A 499 47.06 12.37 35.17
N PRO A 500 46.87 11.05 34.93
CA PRO A 500 47.52 10.00 35.71
C PRO A 500 49.05 10.12 35.72
N HIS A 501 49.67 9.76 36.85
CA HIS A 501 51.13 9.80 36.98
C HIS A 501 51.78 8.93 35.89
N GLY A 502 52.66 9.53 35.09
CA GLY A 502 53.37 8.85 33.98
C GLY A 502 52.82 9.10 32.58
N VAL A 503 51.72 9.84 32.42
CA VAL A 503 51.17 10.24 31.09
C VAL A 503 51.55 11.69 30.78
N ASN A 504 51.99 11.97 29.55
CA ASN A 504 52.29 13.33 29.12
C ASN A 504 50.99 14.09 28.84
N ALA A 505 50.74 15.17 29.59
CA ALA A 505 49.54 16.00 29.45
C ALA A 505 49.37 16.58 28.03
N GLY A 506 50.46 16.94 27.35
CA GLY A 506 50.41 17.41 25.97
C GLY A 506 49.94 16.34 24.99
N LEU A 507 50.50 15.12 25.09
CA LEU A 507 50.08 13.99 24.25
C LEU A 507 48.64 13.56 24.54
N LEU A 508 48.20 13.63 25.80
CA LEU A 508 46.80 13.39 26.17
C LEU A 508 45.88 14.46 25.55
N GLY A 509 46.26 15.73 25.62
CA GLY A 509 45.54 16.84 25.00
C GLY A 509 45.39 16.66 23.48
N THR A 510 46.46 16.29 22.78
CA THR A 510 46.41 15.97 21.34
C THR A 510 45.53 14.76 21.05
N THR A 511 45.63 13.71 21.88
CA THR A 511 44.83 12.49 21.72
C THR A 511 43.32 12.78 21.85
N LEU A 512 42.93 13.48 22.91
CA LEU A 512 41.53 13.88 23.14
C LEU A 512 41.07 14.90 22.08
N GLY A 513 41.97 15.80 21.66
CA GLY A 513 41.74 16.78 20.61
C GLY A 513 41.42 16.17 19.25
N ALA A 514 41.91 14.95 18.96
CA ALA A 514 41.57 14.20 17.76
C ALA A 514 40.34 13.29 17.95
N ALA A 515 40.23 12.60 19.09
CA ALA A 515 39.20 11.60 19.33
C ALA A 515 37.79 12.19 19.56
N LEU A 516 37.68 13.27 20.34
CA LEU A 516 36.39 13.86 20.69
C LEU A 516 35.66 14.48 19.48
N PRO A 517 36.31 15.23 18.57
CA PRO A 517 35.67 15.72 17.35
C PRO A 517 35.22 14.58 16.43
N ALA A 518 35.99 13.48 16.35
CA ALA A 518 35.59 12.33 15.54
C ALA A 518 34.27 11.71 16.03
N LEU A 519 34.08 11.59 17.35
CA LEU A 519 32.82 11.16 17.94
C LEU A 519 31.68 12.17 17.71
N ALA A 520 31.99 13.48 17.73
CA ALA A 520 31.01 14.52 17.43
C ALA A 520 30.54 14.45 15.97
N VAL A 521 31.46 14.26 15.03
CA VAL A 521 31.19 14.07 13.60
C VAL A 521 30.38 12.78 13.36
N ALA A 522 30.68 11.70 14.07
CA ALA A 522 29.88 10.48 14.01
C ALA A 522 28.43 10.70 14.48
N SER A 523 28.23 11.45 15.57
CA SER A 523 26.88 11.84 16.03
C SER A 523 26.13 12.64 14.97
N TYR A 524 26.80 13.61 14.33
CA TYR A 524 26.22 14.39 13.23
C TYR A 524 25.87 13.51 12.02
N GLY A 525 26.78 12.62 11.60
CA GLY A 525 26.55 11.71 10.48
C GLY A 525 25.35 10.78 10.71
N ILE A 526 25.19 10.27 11.94
CA ILE A 526 24.04 9.46 12.36
C ILE A 526 22.72 10.26 12.23
N ARG A 527 22.71 11.53 12.63
CA ARG A 527 21.54 12.43 12.50
C ARG A 527 21.15 12.65 11.05
N VAL A 528 22.13 12.97 10.20
CA VAL A 528 21.91 13.31 8.78
C VAL A 528 21.48 12.09 7.97
N ILE A 529 22.23 10.99 8.04
CA ILE A 529 21.91 9.76 7.31
C ILE A 529 20.61 9.12 7.83
N GLY A 530 20.38 9.19 9.15
CA GLY A 530 19.16 8.69 9.75
C GLY A 530 17.92 9.55 9.49
N ASP A 531 18.07 10.75 8.93
CA ASP A 531 17.02 11.76 8.75
C ASP A 531 16.19 11.96 10.02
N ILE A 532 16.83 11.96 11.19
CA ILE A 532 16.12 11.81 12.48
C ILE A 532 15.13 12.96 12.69
N ASP A 533 15.59 14.19 12.48
CA ASP A 533 14.77 15.39 12.52
C ASP A 533 13.69 15.40 11.42
N GLY A 534 14.01 14.99 10.19
CA GLY A 534 13.04 14.88 9.10
C GLY A 534 11.91 13.88 9.41
N ILE A 535 12.22 12.73 9.99
CA ILE A 535 11.23 11.74 10.44
C ILE A 535 10.35 12.31 11.55
N ALA A 536 10.95 13.06 12.50
CA ALA A 536 10.20 13.69 13.59
C ALA A 536 9.17 14.68 13.04
N ARG A 537 9.61 15.63 12.21
CA ARG A 537 8.76 16.66 11.60
C ARG A 537 7.66 16.06 10.70
N ARG A 538 8.00 15.10 9.84
CA ARG A 538 7.01 14.41 9.00
C ARG A 538 5.97 13.69 9.85
N SER A 539 6.39 13.05 10.95
CA SER A 539 5.46 12.37 11.86
C SER A 539 4.56 13.36 12.60
N GLU A 540 5.04 14.54 12.97
CA GLU A 540 4.21 15.60 13.57
C GLU A 540 3.16 16.12 12.58
N HIS A 541 3.57 16.37 11.33
CA HIS A 541 2.66 16.81 10.27
C HIS A 541 1.59 15.75 9.94
N ALA A 542 2.01 14.50 9.72
CA ALA A 542 1.09 13.39 9.48
C ALA A 542 0.11 13.22 10.65
N ARG A 543 0.57 13.32 11.90
CA ARG A 543 -0.30 13.28 13.07
C ARG A 543 -1.36 14.39 13.03
N ALA A 544 -0.99 15.63 12.70
CA ALA A 544 -1.94 16.74 12.65
C ALA A 544 -3.06 16.51 11.64
N VAL A 545 -2.73 16.03 10.44
CA VAL A 545 -3.72 15.67 9.41
C VAL A 545 -4.60 14.51 9.88
N LEU A 546 -4.02 13.49 10.52
CA LEU A 546 -4.76 12.35 11.05
C LEU A 546 -5.63 12.71 12.26
N ASP A 547 -5.24 13.69 13.08
CA ASP A 547 -6.04 14.22 14.19
C ASP A 547 -7.33 14.87 13.65
N GLU A 548 -7.23 15.67 12.59
CA GLU A 548 -8.38 16.29 11.92
C GLU A 548 -9.32 15.23 11.34
N LEU A 549 -8.77 14.28 10.56
CA LEU A 549 -9.55 13.18 9.97
C LEU A 549 -10.23 12.31 11.02
N HIS A 550 -9.54 12.01 12.13
CA HIS A 550 -10.13 11.27 13.24
C HIS A 550 -11.26 12.05 13.90
N GLY A 551 -11.09 13.36 14.12
CA GLY A 551 -12.15 14.22 14.65
C GLY A 551 -13.39 14.20 13.78
N LEU A 552 -13.22 14.38 12.47
CA LEU A 552 -14.32 14.36 11.49
C LEU A 552 -15.00 12.98 11.43
N ALA A 553 -14.24 11.90 11.26
CA ALA A 553 -14.80 10.54 11.21
C ALA A 553 -15.47 10.10 12.52
N SER A 554 -15.08 10.69 13.65
CA SER A 554 -15.69 10.42 14.96
C SER A 554 -17.01 11.16 15.17
N ALA A 555 -17.11 12.40 14.67
CA ALA A 555 -18.24 13.30 14.93
C ALA A 555 -19.33 13.25 13.86
N GLU A 556 -18.98 12.94 12.61
CA GLU A 556 -19.92 12.87 11.51
C GLU A 556 -20.87 11.67 11.63
N PRO A 557 -22.12 11.82 11.14
CA PRO A 557 -23.04 10.68 11.11
C PRO A 557 -22.47 9.56 10.23
N PRO A 558 -22.79 8.29 10.53
CA PRO A 558 -22.35 7.13 9.75
C PRO A 558 -23.11 7.06 8.41
N ASP A 559 -22.89 8.03 7.53
CA ASP A 559 -23.40 8.09 6.17
C ASP A 559 -22.36 7.53 5.19
N LEU A 560 -22.80 6.70 4.24
CA LEU A 560 -21.90 6.02 3.31
C LEU A 560 -21.06 6.99 2.47
N VAL A 561 -21.64 8.10 2.02
CA VAL A 561 -20.93 9.05 1.14
C VAL A 561 -19.86 9.79 1.94
N LEU A 562 -20.20 10.25 3.14
CA LEU A 562 -19.25 10.89 4.05
C LEU A 562 -18.12 9.92 4.44
N LEU A 563 -18.45 8.70 4.87
CA LEU A 563 -17.45 7.71 5.26
C LEU A 563 -16.51 7.34 4.10
N ARG A 564 -17.02 7.18 2.88
CA ARG A 564 -16.17 6.97 1.69
C ARG A 564 -15.27 8.16 1.41
N ALA A 565 -15.77 9.39 1.57
CA ALA A 565 -14.94 10.58 1.43
C ALA A 565 -13.82 10.62 2.48
N ARG A 566 -14.11 10.34 3.76
CA ARG A 566 -13.11 10.28 4.83
C ARG A 566 -12.11 9.14 4.64
N ALA A 567 -12.56 7.98 4.17
CA ALA A 567 -11.68 6.87 3.84
C ALA A 567 -10.71 7.25 2.70
N ARG A 568 -11.20 7.92 1.65
CA ARG A 568 -10.33 8.42 0.55
C ARG A 568 -9.33 9.47 1.05
N SER A 569 -9.76 10.45 1.83
CA SER A 569 -8.84 11.42 2.44
C SER A 569 -7.81 10.75 3.36
N THR A 570 -8.19 9.67 4.04
CA THR A 570 -7.26 8.87 4.85
C THR A 570 -6.24 8.13 3.98
N VAL A 571 -6.69 7.53 2.87
CA VAL A 571 -5.80 6.91 1.87
C VAL A 571 -4.82 7.94 1.32
N ASP A 572 -5.30 9.12 0.93
CA ASP A 572 -4.46 10.19 0.38
C ASP A 572 -3.45 10.71 1.41
N ALA A 573 -3.87 10.90 2.67
CA ALA A 573 -2.98 11.33 3.75
C ALA A 573 -1.91 10.28 4.07
N MET A 574 -2.28 8.99 4.09
CA MET A 574 -1.35 7.91 4.43
C MET A 574 -0.42 7.53 3.28
N LEU A 575 -0.89 7.58 2.02
CA LEU A 575 -0.12 7.16 0.84
C LEU A 575 0.56 8.31 0.11
N GLY A 576 0.05 9.54 0.22
CA GLY A 576 0.69 10.74 -0.34
C GLY A 576 2.10 10.94 0.21
N ASP A 577 2.31 10.59 1.48
CA ASP A 577 3.63 10.54 2.07
C ASP A 577 4.52 9.46 1.43
N VAL A 578 4.00 8.26 1.14
CA VAL A 578 4.81 7.14 0.61
C VAL A 578 5.50 7.47 -0.72
N ALA A 579 4.83 8.19 -1.62
CA ALA A 579 5.41 8.62 -2.90
C ALA A 579 6.58 9.60 -2.71
N ASN A 580 6.44 10.57 -1.80
CA ASN A 580 7.51 11.51 -1.46
C ASN A 580 8.66 10.82 -0.71
N TRP A 581 8.34 9.80 0.09
CA TRP A 581 9.32 9.02 0.82
C TRP A 581 10.22 8.21 -0.09
N ARG A 582 9.69 7.61 -1.17
CA ARG A 582 10.50 6.82 -2.10
C ARG A 582 11.62 7.66 -2.72
N LEU A 583 11.28 8.85 -3.22
CA LEU A 583 12.24 9.79 -3.80
C LEU A 583 13.30 10.27 -2.78
N SER A 584 12.88 10.63 -1.57
CA SER A 584 13.80 11.09 -0.52
C SER A 584 14.69 9.95 0.01
N ALA A 585 14.12 8.76 0.20
CA ALA A 585 14.83 7.61 0.72
C ALA A 585 15.84 7.06 -0.32
N GLU A 586 15.44 6.92 -1.60
CA GLU A 586 16.34 6.46 -2.66
C GLU A 586 17.57 7.37 -2.84
N SER A 587 17.47 8.65 -2.47
CA SER A 587 18.58 9.61 -2.51
C SER A 587 19.66 9.40 -1.43
N ARG A 588 19.43 8.56 -0.41
CA ARG A 588 20.34 8.37 0.74
C ARG A 588 20.75 6.91 0.93
N PRO A 589 21.47 6.29 -0.03
CA PRO A 589 21.95 4.92 0.13
C PRO A 589 23.01 4.82 1.22
N LEU A 590 23.30 3.58 1.64
CA LEU A 590 24.48 3.26 2.45
C LEU A 590 25.74 3.56 1.61
N ALA A 591 26.30 4.74 1.78
CA ALA A 591 27.55 5.18 1.19
C ALA A 591 28.69 5.10 2.21
N LEU A 592 29.93 5.04 1.73
CA LEU A 592 31.07 5.28 2.60
C LEU A 592 30.99 6.73 3.11
N PRO A 593 31.19 6.97 4.42
CA PRO A 593 31.33 8.34 4.91
C PRO A 593 32.51 8.99 4.18
N GLY A 594 32.22 10.07 3.45
CA GLY A 594 33.21 10.86 2.72
C GLY A 594 33.88 11.91 3.59
#